data_AF-A0AAU1F6Q4-F1
#
_entry.id   AF-A0AAU1F6Q4-F1
#
_cell.length_a   1.000
_cell.length_b   1.000
_cell.length_c   1.000
_cell.angle_alpha   90.00
_cell.angle_beta   90.00
_cell.angle_gamma   90.00
#
_symmetry.space_group_name_H-M   'P 1'
#
loop_
_entity.id
_entity.type
_entity.pdbx_description
1 polymer ?
#
loop_
_entity_poly.entity_id
_entity_poly.type
_entity_poly.pdbx_seq_one_letter_code
_entity_poly.pdbx_strand_id
1 'polypeptide(L)' 'MAVARAKGKLKGKQPKLMARQQDHLVEQNATGEYSIADLAELFSVSPATVYRVPERARTSSDVHS' A
#
# COMPACT_ATOMS: atom_id res chain seq x y z
N MET A 1 7.39 6.37 29.68
CA MET A 1 7.26 6.35 28.21
C MET A 1 7.40 4.92 27.74
N ALA A 2 6.34 4.29 27.25
CA ALA A 2 6.39 2.92 26.73
C ALA A 2 5.86 2.92 25.29
N VAL A 3 6.81 2.91 24.36
CA VAL A 3 6.59 2.85 22.92
C VAL A 3 6.33 1.39 22.55
N ALA A 4 5.07 1.01 22.41
CA ALA A 4 4.66 -0.18 21.66
C ALA A 4 3.14 -0.16 21.46
N ARG A 5 2.64 0.68 20.54
CA ARG A 5 1.26 0.53 20.07
C ARG A 5 1.24 -0.25 18.76
N ALA A 6 0.76 -1.48 18.90
CA ALA A 6 -0.01 -2.22 17.93
C ALA A 6 0.64 -2.47 16.55
N LYS A 7 1.55 -3.44 16.48
CA LYS A 7 1.41 -4.50 15.45
C LYS A 7 0.18 -5.34 15.80
N GLY A 8 -0.99 -4.69 15.76
CA GLY A 8 -2.27 -5.34 15.97
C GLY A 8 -2.44 -6.36 14.86
N LYS A 9 -2.47 -7.64 15.27
CA LYS A 9 -2.83 -8.81 14.47
C LYS A 9 -3.67 -8.42 13.24
N LEU A 10 -3.10 -8.55 12.04
CA LEU A 10 -3.87 -8.61 10.80
C LEU A 10 -4.73 -9.89 10.87
N LYS A 11 -5.88 -9.79 11.53
CA LYS A 11 -6.85 -10.87 11.65
C LYS A 11 -7.58 -10.96 10.29
N GLY A 12 -6.89 -11.52 9.30
CA GLY A 12 -7.33 -11.65 7.91
C GLY A 12 -6.27 -12.37 7.06
N LYS A 13 -6.61 -12.75 5.81
CA LYS A 13 -5.65 -13.31 4.84
C LYS A 13 -4.47 -12.34 4.72
N GLN A 14 -3.25 -12.83 4.94
CA GLN A 14 -2.04 -12.02 4.81
C GLN A 14 -2.08 -11.25 3.47
N PRO A 15 -1.91 -9.92 3.46
CA PRO A 15 -1.91 -9.17 2.21
C PRO A 15 -0.82 -9.74 1.31
N LYS A 16 -1.15 -9.98 0.04
CA LYS A 16 -0.20 -10.49 -0.97
C LYS A 16 1.04 -9.61 -1.08
N LEU A 17 0.89 -8.31 -0.83
CA LEU A 17 1.97 -7.33 -0.81
C LEU A 17 2.49 -7.12 0.61
N MET A 18 3.80 -7.30 0.79
CA MET A 18 4.50 -6.88 2.00
C MET A 18 4.47 -5.35 2.13
N ALA A 19 4.60 -4.81 3.35
CA ALA A 19 4.58 -3.36 3.58
C ALA A 19 5.57 -2.60 2.68
N ARG A 20 6.81 -3.08 2.54
CA ARG A 20 7.82 -2.49 1.65
C ARG A 20 7.39 -2.45 0.18
N GLN A 21 6.63 -3.44 -0.28
CA GLN A 21 6.12 -3.46 -1.66
C GLN A 21 4.94 -2.50 -1.83
N GLN A 22 4.15 -2.27 -0.77
CA GLN A 22 3.10 -1.27 -0.78
C GLN A 22 3.71 0.13 -0.87
N ASP A 23 4.73 0.42 -0.06
CA ASP A 23 5.45 1.71 -0.08
C ASP A 23 6.06 1.97 -1.47
N HIS A 24 6.76 0.97 -2.03
CA HIS A 24 7.32 1.08 -3.37
C HIS A 24 6.24 1.27 -4.44
N LEU A 25 5.08 0.61 -4.32
CA LEU A 25 3.96 0.80 -5.25
C LEU A 25 3.37 2.21 -5.14
N VAL A 26 3.31 2.81 -3.94
CA VAL A 26 2.87 4.20 -3.77
C VAL A 26 3.86 5.16 -4.42
N GLU A 27 5.17 4.96 -4.22
CA GLU A 27 6.22 5.78 -4.84
C GLU A 27 6.14 5.72 -6.37
N GLN A 28 6.09 4.53 -6.97
CA GLN A 28 6.01 4.35 -8.43
C GLN A 28 4.68 4.83 -9.01
N ASN A 29 3.58 4.73 -8.27
CA ASN A 29 2.31 5.30 -8.70
C ASN A 29 2.35 6.84 -8.69
N ALA A 30 3.09 7.44 -7.75
CA ALA A 30 3.24 8.90 -7.64
C ALA A 30 4.13 9.50 -8.73
N THR A 31 5.06 8.74 -9.33
CA THR A 31 5.87 9.24 -10.47
C THR A 31 5.03 9.44 -11.72
N GLY A 32 3.93 8.69 -11.88
CA GLY A 32 3.06 8.74 -13.06
C GLY A 32 3.70 8.19 -14.34
N GLU A 33 4.89 7.58 -14.25
CA GLU A 33 5.62 7.07 -15.40
C GLU A 33 5.09 5.73 -15.92
N TYR A 34 4.41 4.97 -15.05
CA TYR A 34 3.86 3.66 -15.37
C TYR A 34 2.33 3.71 -15.46
N SER A 35 1.76 3.00 -16.43
CA SER A 35 0.32 2.79 -16.44
C SER A 35 -0.10 1.88 -15.28
N ILE A 36 -1.39 1.90 -14.94
CA ILE A 36 -1.95 1.02 -13.92
C ILE A 36 -1.78 -0.47 -14.28
N ALA A 37 -1.82 -0.81 -15.57
CA ALA A 37 -1.59 -2.16 -16.05
C ALA A 37 -0.13 -2.59 -15.83
N ASP A 38 0.83 -1.71 -16.17
CA ASP A 38 2.25 -1.99 -15.99
C ASP A 38 2.61 -2.17 -14.50
N LEU A 39 2.05 -1.33 -13.64
CA LEU A 39 2.20 -1.48 -12.18
C LEU A 39 1.56 -2.78 -11.67
N ALA A 40 0.41 -3.18 -12.21
CA ALA A 40 -0.23 -4.43 -11.81
C ALA A 40 0.64 -5.65 -12.16
N GLU A 41 1.25 -5.66 -13.35
CA GLU A 41 2.17 -6.70 -13.78
C GLU A 41 3.46 -6.71 -12.96
N LEU A 42 4.11 -5.55 -12.80
CA LEU A 42 5.37 -5.41 -12.06
C LEU A 42 5.28 -5.94 -10.62
N PHE A 43 4.13 -5.69 -9.97
CA PHE A 43 3.89 -6.13 -8.59
C PHE A 43 3.14 -7.47 -8.50
N SER A 44 2.79 -8.09 -9.63
CA SER A 44 2.01 -9.33 -9.69
C SER A 44 0.69 -9.25 -8.91
N VAL A 45 -0.02 -8.12 -9.05
CA VAL A 45 -1.29 -7.83 -8.38
C VAL A 45 -2.40 -7.51 -9.37
N SER A 46 -3.65 -7.42 -8.89
CA SER A 46 -4.74 -6.93 -9.72
C SER A 46 -4.70 -5.40 -9.86
N PRO A 47 -5.19 -4.82 -10.97
CA PRO A 47 -5.33 -3.37 -11.13
C PRO A 47 -6.10 -2.70 -9.98
N ALA A 48 -7.10 -3.39 -9.42
CA ALA A 48 -7.84 -2.91 -8.25
C ALA A 48 -6.96 -2.70 -7.01
N THR A 49 -5.87 -3.46 -6.88
CA THR A 49 -4.91 -3.30 -5.78
C THR A 49 -4.06 -2.05 -5.98
N VAL A 50 -3.69 -1.75 -7.22
CA VAL A 50 -2.91 -0.54 -7.59
C VAL A 50 -3.67 0.74 -7.23
N TYR A 51 -5.00 0.75 -7.37
CA TYR A 51 -5.82 1.89 -6.91
C TYR A 51 -5.91 1.97 -5.37
N ARG A 52 -6.17 0.84 -4.71
CA ARG A 52 -6.50 0.80 -3.27
C ARG A 52 -5.30 1.13 -2.36
N VAL A 53 -4.09 0.78 -2.76
CA VAL A 53 -2.91 0.92 -1.89
C VAL A 53 -2.53 2.40 -1.68
N PRO A 54 -2.38 3.24 -2.73
CA PRO A 54 -2.17 4.67 -2.58
C PRO A 54 -3.35 5.38 -1.90
N GLU A 55 -4.59 4.99 -2.17
CA GLU A 55 -5.77 5.53 -1.48
C GLU A 55 -5.72 5.29 0.02
N ARG A 56 -5.41 4.05 0.44
CA ARG A 56 -5.26 3.72 1.87
C ARG A 56 -4.12 4.47 2.53
N ALA A 57 -3.00 4.67 1.82
CA ALA A 57 -1.88 5.45 2.32
C ALA A 57 -2.31 6.90 2.58
N ARG A 58 -3.02 7.53 1.63
CA ARG A 58 -3.57 8.89 1.76
C ARG A 58 -4.57 9.01 2.92
N THR A 59 -5.51 8.07 3.04
CA THR A 59 -6.47 8.09 4.16
C THR A 59 -5.79 7.85 5.51
N SER A 60 -4.72 7.04 5.56
CA SER A 60 -4.00 6.79 6.81
C SER A 60 -3.21 8.00 7.29
N SER A 61 -2.74 8.86 6.38
CA SER A 61 -2.12 10.15 6.75
C SER A 61 -3.13 11.20 7.22
N ASP A 62 -4.39 11.12 6.78
CA ASP A 62 -5.43 12.10 7.10
C ASP A 62 -6.01 11.93 8.51
N VAL A 63 -5.93 10.73 9.08
CA VAL A 63 -6.49 10.40 10.41
C VAL A 63 -5.55 10.80 11.57
N HIS A 64 -4.47 11.53 11.30
CA HIS A 64 -3.50 12.00 12.32
C HIS A 64 -3.23 13.52 12.31
N SER A 65 -4.03 14.32 11.61
CA SER A 65 -4.02 15.79 11.75
C SER A 65 -5.11 16.30 12.69
#